data_AF-A0A317UBL1-F1
#
_entry.id   AF-A0A317UBL1-F1
#
_cell.length_a   1.000
_cell.length_b   1.000
_cell.length_c   1.000
_cell.angle_alpha   90.00
_cell.angle_beta   90.00
_cell.angle_gamma   90.00
#
_symmetry.space_group_name_H-M   'P 1'
#
loop_
_entity.id
_entity.type
_entity.pdbx_description
1 polymer ?
#
loop_
_entity_poly.entity_id
_entity_poly.type
_entity_poly.pdbx_seq_one_letter_code
_entity_poly.pdbx_strand_id
1 'polypeptide(L)'
;MDNKDFHSIIRNALTNYLFELNQSCYEQPECKKATSKCVDYLDSNLIDEQWLLNNHLVVYSACCCYHKSLDSSIKEAHVSSDEESLAKLRKEREVIIRLKMFYKNHHLDFNNPLL
;
A
#
# COMPACT_ATOMS: atom_id res chain seq x y z
N MET A 1 -7.97 15.79 -1.57
CA MET A 1 -6.92 15.00 -2.25
C MET A 1 -7.47 14.65 -3.61
N ASP A 2 -6.74 14.91 -4.68
CA ASP A 2 -7.20 14.55 -6.02
C ASP A 2 -6.94 13.05 -6.29
N ASN A 3 -7.51 12.54 -7.39
CA ASN A 3 -7.40 11.12 -7.73
C ASN A 3 -5.94 10.72 -8.07
N LYS A 4 -5.10 11.65 -8.50
CA LYS A 4 -3.70 11.39 -8.84
C LYS A 4 -2.83 11.17 -7.60
N ASP A 5 -3.04 11.99 -6.57
CA ASP A 5 -2.40 11.81 -5.27
C ASP A 5 -2.75 10.44 -4.67
N PHE A 6 -4.03 10.05 -4.70
CA PHE A 6 -4.47 8.75 -4.19
C PHE A 6 -3.82 7.60 -4.96
N HIS A 7 -3.86 7.65 -6.29
CA HIS A 7 -3.27 6.66 -7.18
C HIS A 7 -1.77 6.45 -6.92
N SER A 8 -1.02 7.54 -6.77
CA SER A 8 0.41 7.49 -6.45
C SER A 8 0.68 6.82 -5.10
N ILE A 9 -0.16 7.05 -4.09
CA ILE A 9 0.01 6.46 -2.76
C ILE A 9 -0.20 4.93 -2.81
N ILE A 10 -1.21 4.47 -3.55
CA ILE A 10 -1.45 3.03 -3.73
C ILE A 10 -0.31 2.38 -4.50
N ARG A 11 0.20 3.05 -5.53
CA ARG A 11 1.40 2.61 -6.25
C ARG A 11 2.60 2.48 -5.32
N ASN A 12 2.88 3.50 -4.50
CA ASN A 12 3.99 3.46 -3.53
C ASN A 12 3.85 2.28 -2.56
N ALA A 13 2.65 2.04 -2.05
CA ALA A 13 2.39 0.92 -1.15
C ALA A 13 2.67 -0.44 -1.81
N LEU A 14 2.20 -0.64 -3.04
CA LEU A 14 2.41 -1.88 -3.80
C LEU A 14 3.88 -2.08 -4.19
N THR A 15 4.57 -1.01 -4.60
CA THR A 15 6.01 -1.07 -4.92
C THR A 15 6.84 -1.39 -3.67
N ASN A 16 6.54 -0.76 -2.53
CA ASN A 16 7.20 -1.08 -1.26
C ASN A 16 6.95 -2.54 -0.87
N TYR A 17 5.70 -3.02 -1.00
CA TYR A 17 5.39 -4.41 -0.67
C TYR A 17 6.08 -5.41 -1.59
N LEU A 18 6.14 -5.14 -2.90
CA LEU A 18 6.88 -5.97 -3.85
C LEU A 18 8.38 -6.01 -3.52
N PHE A 19 8.96 -4.87 -3.11
CA PHE A 19 10.34 -4.83 -2.64
C PHE A 19 10.54 -5.72 -1.41
N GLU A 20 9.71 -5.60 -0.38
CA GLU A 20 9.79 -6.43 0.84
C GLU A 20 9.60 -7.93 0.52
N LEU A 21 8.66 -8.28 -0.36
CA LEU A 21 8.49 -9.66 -0.81
C LEU A 21 9.76 -10.20 -1.50
N ASN A 22 10.46 -9.38 -2.26
CA ASN A 22 11.70 -9.79 -2.93
C ASN A 22 12.87 -9.98 -1.96
N GLN A 23 12.86 -9.30 -0.80
CA GLN A 23 13.85 -9.48 0.27
C GLN A 23 13.49 -10.62 1.24
N SER A 24 12.23 -11.06 1.26
CA SER A 24 11.77 -12.14 2.14
C SER A 24 12.50 -13.46 1.84
N CYS A 25 12.99 -14.11 2.90
CA CYS A 25 13.56 -15.46 2.85
C CYS A 25 12.52 -16.56 2.64
N TYR A 26 11.23 -16.24 2.78
CA TYR A 26 10.12 -17.15 2.46
C TYR A 26 9.65 -16.94 1.02
N GLU A 27 9.55 -18.04 0.27
CA GLU A 27 8.98 -18.04 -1.08
C GLU A 27 7.48 -17.77 -1.03
N GLN A 28 7.05 -16.71 -1.72
CA GLN A 28 5.64 -16.37 -1.93
C GLN A 28 5.44 -15.97 -3.41
N PRO A 29 5.67 -16.88 -4.37
CA PRO A 29 5.68 -16.54 -5.80
C PRO A 29 4.32 -16.04 -6.30
N GLU A 30 3.23 -16.55 -5.76
CA GLU A 30 1.85 -16.12 -6.08
C GLU A 30 1.61 -14.68 -5.63
N CYS A 31 1.97 -14.34 -4.38
CA CYS A 31 1.87 -12.99 -3.84
C CYS A 31 2.73 -12.00 -4.65
N LYS A 32 3.97 -12.37 -4.99
CA LYS A 32 4.87 -11.54 -5.82
C LYS A 32 4.25 -11.26 -7.18
N LYS A 33 3.76 -12.31 -7.86
CA LYS A 33 3.14 -12.19 -9.18
C LYS A 33 1.87 -11.34 -9.14
N ALA A 34 1.02 -11.53 -8.13
CA ALA A 34 -0.19 -10.75 -7.96
C ALA A 34 0.11 -9.26 -7.67
N THR A 35 1.11 -9.00 -6.83
CA THR A 35 1.57 -7.63 -6.52
C THR A 35 2.16 -6.95 -7.75
N SER A 36 3.03 -7.64 -8.50
CA SER A 36 3.59 -7.12 -9.75
C SER A 36 2.50 -6.72 -10.75
N LYS A 37 1.50 -7.59 -10.96
CA LYS A 37 0.37 -7.29 -11.85
C LYS A 37 -0.41 -6.04 -11.42
N CYS A 38 -0.57 -5.82 -10.12
CA CYS A 38 -1.22 -4.62 -9.61
C CYS A 38 -0.39 -3.36 -9.91
N VAL A 39 0.94 -3.41 -9.73
CA VAL A 39 1.86 -2.31 -10.08
C VAL A 39 1.80 -2.01 -11.57
N ASP A 40 1.90 -3.04 -12.42
CA ASP A 40 1.85 -2.90 -13.88
C ASP A 40 0.51 -2.31 -14.34
N TYR A 41 -0.60 -2.69 -13.70
CA TYR A 41 -1.92 -2.12 -14.00
C TYR A 41 -1.96 -0.61 -13.72
N LEU A 42 -1.40 -0.18 -12.58
CA LEU A 42 -1.37 1.23 -12.15
C LEU A 42 -0.50 2.12 -13.05
N ASP A 43 0.40 1.56 -13.88
CA ASP A 43 1.21 2.34 -14.82
C ASP A 43 0.40 2.92 -15.98
N SER A 44 -0.72 2.28 -16.32
CA SER A 44 -1.50 2.64 -17.52
C SER A 44 -2.98 2.92 -17.26
N ASN A 45 -3.47 2.63 -16.05
CA ASN A 45 -4.89 2.71 -15.72
C ASN A 45 -5.09 3.51 -14.44
N LEU A 46 -6.22 4.19 -14.30
CA LEU A 46 -6.68 4.74 -13.02
C LEU A 46 -7.44 3.66 -12.24
N ILE A 47 -7.39 3.74 -10.91
CA ILE A 47 -8.13 2.83 -10.04
C ILE A 47 -9.50 3.41 -9.65
N ASP A 48 -10.46 2.50 -9.53
CA ASP A 48 -11.77 2.75 -8.95
C ASP A 48 -12.02 1.81 -7.76
N GLU A 49 -13.18 1.97 -7.13
CA GLU A 49 -13.58 1.16 -5.98
C GLU A 49 -13.68 -0.33 -6.32
N GLN A 50 -14.20 -0.68 -7.49
CA GLN A 50 -14.34 -2.07 -7.92
C GLN A 50 -12.98 -2.74 -8.06
N TRP A 51 -11.99 -2.04 -8.60
CA TRP A 51 -10.62 -2.53 -8.68
C TRP A 51 -10.02 -2.76 -7.30
N LEU A 52 -10.24 -1.84 -6.36
CA LEU A 52 -9.77 -1.97 -4.97
C LEU A 52 -10.37 -3.21 -4.28
N LEU A 53 -11.65 -3.49 -4.50
CA LEU A 53 -12.33 -4.67 -3.96
C LEU A 53 -11.83 -5.97 -4.62
N ASN A 54 -11.64 -5.99 -5.93
CA ASN A 54 -11.16 -7.17 -6.65
C ASN A 54 -9.72 -7.54 -6.26
N ASN A 55 -8.90 -6.56 -5.86
CA ASN A 55 -7.50 -6.76 -5.49
C ASN A 55 -7.25 -6.64 -3.98
N HIS A 56 -8.30 -6.74 -3.16
CA HIS A 56 -8.25 -6.40 -1.73
C HIS A 56 -7.16 -7.14 -0.95
N LEU A 57 -6.90 -8.43 -1.19
CA LEU A 57 -5.87 -9.18 -0.48
C LEU A 57 -4.48 -8.58 -0.67
N VAL A 58 -4.14 -8.24 -1.92
CA VAL A 58 -2.84 -7.66 -2.29
C VAL A 58 -2.74 -6.22 -1.78
N VAL A 59 -3.75 -5.41 -2.06
CA VAL A 59 -3.74 -3.98 -1.70
C VAL A 59 -3.78 -3.80 -0.17
N TYR A 60 -4.55 -4.59 0.57
CA TYR A 60 -4.59 -4.53 2.02
C TYR A 60 -3.26 -4.95 2.65
N SER A 61 -2.64 -6.01 2.13
CA SER A 61 -1.32 -6.46 2.57
C SER A 61 -0.27 -5.40 2.31
N ALA A 62 -0.29 -4.79 1.13
CA ALA A 62 0.59 -3.68 0.78
C ALA A 62 0.37 -2.45 1.68
N CYS A 63 -0.89 -2.08 1.97
CA CYS A 63 -1.21 -1.01 2.91
C CYS A 63 -0.70 -1.30 4.32
N CYS A 64 -0.77 -2.55 4.78
CA CYS A 64 -0.26 -2.95 6.09
C CYS A 64 1.26 -2.86 6.16
N CYS A 65 1.94 -3.31 5.11
CA CYS A 65 3.39 -3.20 4.96
C CYS A 65 3.81 -1.72 4.93
N TYR A 66 3.22 -0.94 4.03
CA TYR A 66 3.57 0.46 3.83
C TYR A 66 3.27 1.35 5.04
N HIS A 67 2.21 1.07 5.81
CA HIS A 67 1.96 1.78 7.07
C HIS A 67 3.15 1.62 8.05
N LYS A 68 3.73 0.42 8.17
CA LYS A 68 4.92 0.22 9.02
C LYS A 68 6.11 1.01 8.48
N SER A 69 6.33 1.00 7.17
CA SER A 69 7.39 1.78 6.51
C SER A 69 7.22 3.29 6.77
N LEU A 70 6.00 3.81 6.63
CA LEU A 70 5.66 5.20 6.91
C LEU A 70 5.89 5.57 8.39
N ASP A 71 5.54 4.69 9.34
CA ASP A 71 5.80 4.94 10.76
C ASP A 71 7.31 5.07 11.05
N SER A 72 8.15 4.29 10.38
CA SER A 72 9.61 4.42 10.46
C SER A 72 10.10 5.72 9.82
N SER A 73 9.71 6.02 8.59
CA SER A 73 10.12 7.24 7.89
C SER A 73 9.66 8.52 8.58
N ILE A 74 8.49 8.52 9.21
CA ILE A 74 8.00 9.66 10.02
C ILE A 74 8.89 9.89 11.24
N LYS A 75 9.33 8.83 11.92
CA LYS A 75 10.26 8.95 13.05
C LYS A 75 11.60 9.51 12.59
N GLU A 76 12.12 9.03 11.47
CA GLU A 76 13.38 9.52 10.88
C GLU A 76 13.28 11.01 10.50
N ALA A 77 12.22 11.40 9.77
CA ALA A 77 11.98 12.79 9.38
C ALA A 77 11.84 13.73 10.60
N HIS A 78 11.22 13.23 11.68
CA HIS A 78 11.12 13.98 12.93
C HIS A 78 12.49 14.18 13.59
N VAL A 79 13.34 13.15 13.60
CA VAL A 79 14.72 13.23 14.13
C VAL A 79 15.59 14.18 13.31
N SER A 80 15.44 14.17 11.98
CA SER A 80 16.19 15.06 11.08
C SER A 80 15.62 16.48 10.98
N SER A 81 14.51 16.77 11.66
CA SER A 81 13.78 18.05 11.56
C SER A 81 13.39 18.43 10.13
N ASP A 82 13.10 17.42 9.29
CA ASP A 82 12.62 17.61 7.93
C ASP A 82 11.08 17.76 7.92
N GLU A 83 10.61 18.99 8.14
CA GLU A 83 9.18 19.30 8.26
C GLU A 83 8.41 19.09 6.94
N GLU A 84 9.06 19.27 5.78
CA GLU A 84 8.41 19.06 4.48
C GLU A 84 8.13 17.58 4.25
N SER A 85 9.14 16.73 4.43
CA SER A 85 8.96 15.28 4.36
C SER A 85 7.97 14.78 5.41
N LEU A 86 8.02 15.32 6.63
CA LEU A 86 7.11 14.94 7.70
C LEU A 86 5.64 15.22 7.36
N ALA A 87 5.35 16.39 6.78
CA ALA A 87 4.00 16.74 6.34
C ALA A 87 3.50 15.81 5.24
N LYS A 88 4.34 15.51 4.25
CA LYS A 88 4.02 14.59 3.15
C LYS A 88 3.74 13.18 3.68
N LEU A 89 4.64 12.63 4.49
CA LEU A 89 4.51 11.28 5.05
C LEU A 89 3.25 11.13 5.93
N ARG A 90 2.90 12.15 6.71
CA ARG A 90 1.65 12.16 7.49
C ARG A 90 0.41 12.13 6.62
N LYS A 91 0.40 12.88 5.51
CA LYS A 91 -0.70 12.86 4.52
C LYS A 91 -0.84 11.47 3.90
N GLU A 92 0.27 10.85 3.47
CA GLU A 92 0.25 9.50 2.91
C GLU A 92 -0.25 8.47 3.94
N ARG A 93 0.21 8.56 5.19
CA ARG A 93 -0.24 7.69 6.28
C ARG A 93 -1.74 7.79 6.54
N GLU A 94 -2.30 8.99 6.52
CA GLU A 94 -3.73 9.19 6.71
C GLU A 94 -4.54 8.48 5.62
N VAL A 95 -4.09 8.55 4.37
CA VAL A 95 -4.72 7.86 3.23
C VAL A 95 -4.68 6.35 3.41
N ILE A 96 -3.53 5.80 3.79
CA ILE A 96 -3.37 4.37 4.07
C ILE A 96 -4.28 3.92 5.21
N ILE A 97 -4.44 4.72 6.27
CA ILE A 97 -5.37 4.42 7.36
C ILE A 97 -6.81 4.36 6.85
N ARG A 98 -7.24 5.36 6.07
CA ARG A 98 -8.59 5.40 5.49
C ARG A 98 -8.86 4.20 4.58
N LEU A 99 -7.89 3.79 3.76
CA LEU A 99 -8.05 2.63 2.90
C LEU A 99 -8.12 1.32 3.70
N LYS A 100 -7.33 1.17 4.76
CA LYS A 100 -7.45 0.04 5.68
C LYS A 100 -8.83 0.00 6.35
N MET A 101 -9.41 1.16 6.70
CA MET A 101 -10.76 1.25 7.24
C MET A 101 -11.82 0.89 6.20
N PHE A 102 -11.69 1.36 4.96
CA PHE A 102 -12.53 0.97 3.83
C PHE A 102 -12.64 -0.55 3.73
N TYR A 103 -11.51 -1.25 3.76
CA TYR A 103 -11.45 -2.70 3.69
C TYR A 103 -12.07 -3.42 4.88
N LYS A 104 -11.88 -2.89 6.10
CA LYS A 104 -12.53 -3.43 7.31
C LYS A 104 -14.05 -3.30 7.26
N ASN A 105 -14.55 -2.18 6.71
CA ASN A 105 -15.99 -1.92 6.61
C ASN A 105 -16.68 -2.80 5.54
N HIS A 106 -15.92 -3.30 4.57
CA HIS A 106 -16.43 -4.23 3.56
C HIS A 106 -16.43 -5.70 4.02
N HIS A 107 -16.12 -5.98 5.29
CA HIS A 107 -16.12 -7.33 5.89
C HIS A 107 -15.33 -8.37 5.07
N LEU A 108 -14.28 -7.93 4.38
CA LEU A 108 -13.48 -8.82 3.54
C LEU A 108 -12.66 -9.77 4.43
N ASP A 109 -12.62 -11.04 4.06
CA ASP A 109 -11.83 -12.04 4.77
C ASP A 109 -10.36 -11.95 4.32
N PHE A 110 -9.49 -11.53 5.24
CA PHE A 110 -8.05 -11.47 5.02
C PHE A 110 -7.31 -12.72 5.53
N ASN A 111 -8.03 -13.71 6.08
CA ASN A 111 -7.45 -14.95 6.61
C ASN A 111 -7.24 -16.03 5.54
N ASN A 112 -7.60 -15.76 4.29
CA ASN A 112 -7.29 -16.63 3.17
C ASN A 112 -6.16 -15.99 2.34
N PRO A 113 -4.89 -16.26 2.66
CA PRO A 113 -3.79 -15.84 1.81
C PRO A 113 -3.93 -16.64 0.52
N LEU A 114 -4.55 -16.04 -0.51
CA LEU A 114 -4.48 -16.45 -1.92
C LEU A 114 -4.12 -17.93 -2.12
N LEU A 115 -5.12 -18.83 -2.20
CA LEU A 115 -5.03 -20.21 -2.72
C LEU A 115 -3.62 -20.85 -2.79
#